data_AF-A0A3D9H033-F1
#
_entry.id   AF-A0A3D9H033-F1
#
_cell.length_a   1.000
_cell.length_b   1.000
_cell.length_c   1.000
_cell.angle_alpha   90.00
_cell.angle_beta   90.00
_cell.angle_gamma   90.00
#
_symmetry.space_group_name_H-M   'P 1'
#
loop_
_entity.id
_entity.type
_entity.pdbx_description
1 polymer ?
#
loop_
_entity_poly.entity_id
_entity_poly.type
_entity_poly.pdbx_seq_one_letter_code
_entity_poly.pdbx_strand_id
1 'polypeptide(L)'
;MTRQEHLKFCKTCINRDMDLKVGIICKLTNNIADFEGECESFSLDNVAVAKINDDIELQGSEITSQISNQTLEKLKSEQSLPAAIFAGIFIGVLAAIGWAAFTVATNMKIGLIAIAIGALVGLGMRYFGKGLDPIFGICGAILAILSCVFGDVLSIIGFIANNEQLGYFETLLLFDFSQTFNIMSEIAGPMDLIFYAIAAYEGYKFSFRQFTKKDLYELENNSIQ
;
A
#
# COMPACT_ATOMS: atom_id res chain seq x y z
N MET A 1 33.44 -12.91 -8.98
CA MET A 1 32.26 -12.00 -8.99
C MET A 1 31.85 -11.68 -10.42
N THR A 2 30.56 -11.42 -10.67
CA THR A 2 30.04 -10.97 -11.97
C THR A 2 30.11 -9.44 -12.11
N ARG A 3 30.08 -8.95 -13.36
CA ARG A 3 30.08 -7.51 -13.65
C ARG A 3 28.91 -6.77 -12.99
N GLN A 4 27.75 -7.40 -12.87
CA GLN A 4 26.56 -6.83 -12.20
C GLN A 4 26.81 -6.61 -10.71
N GLU A 5 27.47 -7.55 -10.04
CA GLU A 5 27.83 -7.46 -8.62
C GLU A 5 28.86 -6.36 -8.38
N HIS A 6 29.89 -6.26 -9.21
CA HIS A 6 30.85 -5.15 -9.16
C HIS A 6 30.18 -3.79 -9.34
N LEU A 7 29.23 -3.68 -10.26
CA LEU A 7 28.52 -2.44 -10.53
C LEU A 7 27.67 -1.97 -9.34
N LYS A 8 27.26 -2.84 -8.42
CA LYS A 8 26.57 -2.42 -7.19
C LYS A 8 27.48 -1.53 -6.33
N PHE A 9 28.76 -1.90 -6.20
CA PHE A 9 29.77 -1.11 -5.50
C PHE A 9 30.22 0.11 -6.33
N CYS A 10 30.60 -0.10 -7.59
CA CYS A 10 31.19 0.97 -8.39
C CYS A 10 30.21 2.11 -8.68
N LYS A 11 28.90 1.84 -8.76
CA LYS A 11 27.89 2.90 -8.97
C LYS A 11 27.78 3.87 -7.81
N THR A 12 28.10 3.45 -6.59
CA THR A 12 27.98 4.26 -5.36
C THR A 12 29.33 4.73 -4.82
N CYS A 13 30.42 4.54 -5.58
CA CYS A 13 31.76 4.92 -5.17
C CYS A 13 32.16 6.32 -5.67
N ILE A 14 32.85 7.10 -4.83
CA ILE A 14 33.45 8.42 -5.18
C ILE A 14 34.49 8.27 -6.29
N ASN A 15 35.06 7.06 -6.42
CA ASN A 15 36.11 6.75 -7.37
C ASN A 15 35.57 6.27 -8.73
N ARG A 16 34.26 6.36 -8.98
CA ARG A 16 33.68 6.02 -10.28
C ARG A 16 34.04 7.05 -11.35
N ASP A 17 34.26 6.58 -12.56
CA ASP A 17 34.37 7.39 -13.76
C ASP A 17 33.67 6.69 -14.94
N MET A 18 33.31 7.43 -15.98
CA MET A 18 32.52 6.92 -17.11
C MET A 18 33.32 6.91 -18.40
N ASP A 19 33.59 5.71 -18.91
CA ASP A 19 34.17 5.48 -20.22
C ASP A 19 33.07 5.11 -21.24
N LEU A 20 33.09 5.74 -22.41
CA LEU A 20 32.04 5.59 -23.44
C LEU A 20 32.06 4.22 -24.15
N LYS A 21 33.16 3.45 -24.05
CA LYS A 21 33.32 2.14 -24.69
C LYS A 21 33.02 0.99 -23.73
N VAL A 22 33.40 1.11 -22.46
CA VAL A 22 33.31 0.02 -21.46
C VAL A 22 32.41 0.33 -20.25
N GLY A 23 31.88 1.56 -20.15
CA GLY A 23 30.97 1.99 -19.10
C GLY A 23 31.69 2.45 -17.82
N ILE A 24 31.19 2.04 -16.66
CA ILE A 24 31.74 2.48 -15.37
C ILE A 24 33.12 1.84 -15.11
N ILE A 25 34.13 2.68 -14.92
CA ILE A 25 35.50 2.33 -14.54
C ILE A 25 35.87 3.00 -13.21
N CYS A 26 37.00 2.60 -12.62
CA CYS A 26 37.53 3.25 -11.44
C CYS A 26 38.57 4.30 -11.84
N LYS A 27 38.46 5.55 -11.35
CA LYS A 27 39.40 6.64 -11.61
C LYS A 27 40.81 6.39 -11.06
N LEU A 28 40.95 5.48 -10.09
CA LEU A 28 42.24 5.13 -9.49
C LEU A 28 43.02 4.15 -10.38
N THR A 29 42.33 3.21 -11.00
CA THR A 29 42.95 2.13 -11.80
C THR A 29 42.78 2.32 -13.30
N ASN A 30 41.89 3.23 -13.74
CA ASN A 30 41.44 3.41 -15.12
C ASN A 30 40.93 2.14 -15.80
N ASN A 31 40.50 1.15 -15.01
CA ASN A 31 40.03 -0.14 -15.50
C ASN A 31 38.67 -0.50 -14.89
N ILE A 32 38.04 -1.52 -15.48
CA ILE A 32 36.87 -2.18 -14.89
C ILE A 32 37.28 -2.87 -13.58
N ALA A 33 36.32 -3.01 -12.67
CA ALA A 33 36.53 -3.72 -11.41
C ALA A 33 36.97 -5.17 -11.63
N ASP A 34 38.00 -5.58 -10.88
CA ASP A 34 38.63 -6.90 -10.93
C ASP A 34 38.73 -7.57 -9.54
N PHE A 35 38.18 -6.94 -8.50
CA PHE A 35 38.26 -7.44 -7.12
C PHE A 35 37.31 -8.62 -6.85
N GLU A 36 37.64 -9.43 -5.84
CA GLU A 36 36.78 -10.49 -5.31
C GLU A 36 36.35 -10.16 -3.87
N GLY A 37 35.07 -10.34 -3.56
CA GLY A 37 34.45 -9.88 -2.32
C GLY A 37 34.18 -8.36 -2.27
N GLU A 38 35.16 -7.61 -1.77
CA GLU A 38 35.06 -6.16 -1.52
C GLU A 38 36.23 -5.41 -2.17
N CYS A 39 36.05 -4.10 -2.40
CA CYS A 39 37.10 -3.26 -2.96
C CYS A 39 37.81 -2.50 -1.84
N GLU A 40 39.12 -2.72 -1.68
CA GLU A 40 39.95 -2.07 -0.65
C GLU A 40 39.98 -0.54 -0.79
N SER A 41 39.82 -0.03 -2.01
CA SER A 41 39.80 1.42 -2.31
C SER A 41 38.38 1.98 -2.44
N PHE A 42 37.37 1.25 -1.96
CA PHE A 42 35.99 1.70 -1.98
C PHE A 42 35.81 2.91 -1.05
N SER A 43 35.19 3.95 -1.56
CA SER A 43 34.82 5.12 -0.78
C SER A 43 33.42 5.54 -1.19
N LEU A 44 32.50 5.52 -0.22
CA LEU A 44 31.07 5.74 -0.47
C LEU A 44 30.80 7.19 -0.90
N ASP A 45 30.18 7.37 -2.05
CA ASP A 45 29.68 8.66 -2.53
C ASP A 45 28.27 8.87 -1.97
N ASN A 46 28.18 9.56 -0.83
CA ASN A 46 26.91 9.92 -0.20
C ASN A 46 25.98 10.72 -1.16
N VAL A 47 26.55 11.46 -2.12
CA VAL A 47 25.79 12.20 -3.13
C VAL A 47 25.32 11.27 -4.25
N ALA A 48 26.11 10.25 -4.62
CA ALA A 48 25.65 9.17 -5.51
C ALA A 48 24.48 8.42 -4.92
N VAL A 49 24.58 8.05 -3.64
CA VAL A 49 23.53 7.35 -2.89
C VAL A 49 22.29 8.22 -2.79
N ALA A 50 22.44 9.50 -2.47
CA ALA A 50 21.32 10.46 -2.45
C ALA A 50 20.71 10.74 -3.84
N LYS A 51 21.43 10.43 -4.94
CA LYS A 51 20.93 10.49 -6.32
C LYS A 51 20.35 9.16 -6.81
N ILE A 52 20.41 8.09 -6.02
CA ILE A 52 19.62 6.89 -6.30
C ILE A 52 18.17 7.28 -6.00
N ASN A 53 17.39 7.60 -7.05
CA ASN A 53 16.01 8.10 -6.99
C ASN A 53 15.25 7.72 -5.70
N ASP A 54 15.19 8.67 -4.76
CA ASP A 54 14.33 8.62 -3.57
C ASP A 54 12.84 8.61 -3.93
N ASP A 55 12.50 8.90 -5.20
CA ASP A 55 11.12 9.02 -5.70
C ASP A 55 10.42 7.68 -5.96
N ILE A 56 11.16 6.56 -6.01
CA ILE A 56 10.58 5.24 -6.32
C ILE A 56 10.35 4.48 -5.01
N GLU A 57 9.17 4.66 -4.45
CA GLU A 57 8.63 3.83 -3.36
C GLU A 57 8.41 2.40 -3.86
N LEU A 58 9.22 1.46 -3.39
CA LEU A 58 9.05 0.03 -3.70
C LEU A 58 7.93 -0.55 -2.84
N GLN A 59 7.04 -1.35 -3.44
CA GLN A 59 5.94 -2.00 -2.74
C GLN A 59 6.35 -3.39 -2.23
N GLY A 60 5.70 -3.87 -1.16
CA GLY A 60 6.08 -5.06 -0.36
C GLY A 60 6.59 -6.28 -1.14
N SER A 61 5.98 -6.62 -2.28
CA SER A 61 6.40 -7.74 -3.13
C SER A 61 7.71 -7.49 -3.88
N GLU A 62 7.99 -6.27 -4.33
CA GLU A 62 9.22 -5.90 -5.04
C GLU A 62 10.43 -5.83 -4.09
N ILE A 63 10.19 -5.43 -2.83
CA ILE A 63 11.22 -5.32 -1.78
C ILE A 63 11.86 -6.67 -1.49
N THR A 64 11.08 -7.74 -1.49
CA THR A 64 11.53 -9.11 -1.18
C THR A 64 12.69 -9.58 -2.08
N SER A 65 12.82 -9.01 -3.29
CA SER A 65 13.89 -9.37 -4.25
C SER A 65 15.18 -8.54 -4.10
N GLN A 66 15.15 -7.43 -3.36
CA GLN A 66 16.25 -6.46 -3.30
C GLN A 66 17.00 -6.44 -1.96
N ILE A 67 16.54 -7.18 -0.95
CA ILE A 67 17.14 -7.21 0.38
C ILE A 67 17.59 -8.62 0.77
N SER A 68 18.56 -8.70 1.69
CA SER A 68 18.96 -9.96 2.29
C SER A 68 17.80 -10.71 2.98
N ASN A 69 17.89 -12.05 3.01
CA ASN A 69 16.90 -12.88 3.71
C ASN A 69 16.80 -12.56 5.21
N GLN A 70 17.92 -12.16 5.84
CA GLN A 70 17.94 -11.80 7.26
C GLN A 70 17.14 -10.52 7.54
N THR A 71 17.32 -9.49 6.71
CA THR A 71 16.56 -8.23 6.80
C THR A 71 15.08 -8.47 6.51
N LEU A 72 14.77 -9.33 5.54
CA LEU A 72 13.40 -9.72 5.20
C LEU A 72 12.70 -10.42 6.38
N GLU A 73 13.34 -11.41 7.01
CA GLU A 73 12.77 -12.11 8.17
C GLU A 73 12.50 -11.17 9.34
N LYS A 74 13.40 -10.19 9.58
CA LYS A 74 13.18 -9.15 10.60
C LYS A 74 11.94 -8.32 10.29
N LEU A 75 11.78 -7.85 9.05
CA LEU A 75 10.58 -7.10 8.64
C LEU A 75 9.30 -7.94 8.69
N LYS A 76 9.39 -9.24 8.40
CA LYS A 76 8.27 -10.18 8.56
C LYS A 76 7.89 -10.41 10.02
N SER A 77 8.87 -10.46 10.92
CA SER A 77 8.61 -10.60 12.36
C SER A 77 7.87 -9.41 12.98
N GLU A 78 7.97 -8.22 12.37
CA GLU A 78 7.23 -7.03 12.81
C GLU A 78 5.76 -7.00 12.37
N GLN A 79 5.37 -7.87 11.43
CA GLN A 79 4.02 -7.85 10.86
C GLN A 79 2.99 -8.43 11.82
N SER A 80 1.80 -7.84 11.81
CA SER A 80 0.67 -8.34 12.59
C SER A 80 -0.63 -8.27 11.78
N LEU A 81 -0.96 -9.39 11.12
CA LEU A 81 -2.20 -9.50 10.35
C LEU A 81 -3.46 -9.27 11.20
N PRO A 82 -3.58 -9.79 12.45
CA PRO A 82 -4.75 -9.54 13.28
C PRO A 82 -4.96 -8.04 13.60
N ALA A 83 -3.88 -7.31 13.90
CA ALA A 83 -3.96 -5.87 14.16
C ALA A 83 -4.35 -5.09 12.90
N ALA A 84 -3.84 -5.51 11.73
CA ALA A 84 -4.23 -4.96 10.44
C ALA A 84 -5.73 -5.11 10.20
N ILE A 85 -6.26 -6.33 10.33
CA ILE A 85 -7.67 -6.62 10.09
C ILE A 85 -8.56 -5.82 11.05
N PHE A 86 -8.20 -5.77 12.34
CA PHE A 86 -8.94 -4.98 13.32
C PHE A 86 -8.99 -3.49 12.94
N ALA A 87 -7.84 -2.92 12.59
CA ALA A 87 -7.78 -1.53 12.14
C ALA A 87 -8.58 -1.28 10.86
N GLY A 88 -8.48 -2.20 9.89
CA GLY A 88 -9.22 -2.13 8.63
C GLY A 88 -10.73 -2.18 8.83
N ILE A 89 -11.22 -3.07 9.69
CA ILE A 89 -12.64 -3.14 10.06
C ILE A 89 -13.08 -1.85 10.77
N PHE A 90 -12.33 -1.41 11.78
CA PHE A 90 -12.68 -0.23 12.56
C PHE A 90 -12.78 1.03 11.68
N ILE A 91 -11.75 1.28 10.86
CA ILE A 91 -11.72 2.42 9.94
C ILE A 91 -12.77 2.26 8.84
N GLY A 92 -12.96 1.04 8.31
CA GLY A 92 -13.97 0.74 7.30
C GLY A 92 -15.38 1.06 7.76
N VAL A 93 -15.75 0.69 9.00
CA VAL A 93 -17.05 1.02 9.60
C VAL A 93 -17.22 2.53 9.76
N LEU A 94 -16.21 3.24 10.27
CA LEU A 94 -16.27 4.70 10.41
C LEU A 94 -16.42 5.40 9.05
N ALA A 95 -15.68 4.92 8.05
CA ALA A 95 -15.74 5.46 6.70
C ALA A 95 -17.10 5.18 6.02
N ALA A 96 -17.67 4.00 6.24
CA ALA A 96 -19.00 3.63 5.75
C ALA A 96 -20.11 4.50 6.38
N ILE A 97 -20.04 4.78 7.67
CA ILE A 97 -20.96 5.71 8.34
C ILE A 97 -20.83 7.11 7.76
N GLY A 98 -19.59 7.60 7.57
CA GLY A 98 -19.32 8.89 6.94
C GLY A 98 -19.87 8.99 5.51
N TRP A 99 -19.68 7.93 4.70
CA TRP A 99 -20.27 7.81 3.37
C TRP A 99 -21.80 7.90 3.43
N ALA A 100 -22.42 7.11 4.30
CA ALA A 100 -23.88 7.04 4.37
C ALA A 100 -24.48 8.39 4.78
N ALA A 101 -23.92 9.03 5.82
CA ALA A 101 -24.33 10.36 6.24
C ALA A 101 -24.20 11.38 5.11
N PHE A 102 -23.09 11.36 4.37
CA PHE A 102 -22.87 12.26 3.24
C PHE A 102 -23.87 12.01 2.10
N THR A 103 -24.08 10.75 1.74
CA THR A 103 -24.97 10.34 0.64
C THR A 103 -26.42 10.72 0.93
N VAL A 104 -26.88 10.45 2.15
CA VAL A 104 -28.24 10.79 2.60
C VAL A 104 -28.43 12.30 2.69
N ALA A 105 -27.43 13.06 3.17
CA ALA A 105 -27.51 14.52 3.27
C ALA A 105 -27.51 15.23 1.91
N THR A 106 -26.76 14.69 0.93
CA THR A 106 -26.59 15.33 -0.39
C THR A 106 -27.50 14.77 -1.47
N ASN A 107 -28.15 13.63 -1.25
CA ASN A 107 -28.85 12.85 -2.26
C ASN A 107 -27.99 12.53 -3.50
N MET A 108 -26.66 12.50 -3.34
CA MET A 108 -25.72 12.22 -4.42
C MET A 108 -24.78 11.08 -4.03
N LYS A 109 -24.57 10.14 -4.97
CA LYS A 109 -23.50 9.13 -4.88
C LYS A 109 -22.25 9.66 -5.58
N ILE A 110 -21.20 9.97 -4.83
CA ILE A 110 -19.94 10.47 -5.39
C ILE A 110 -18.91 9.33 -5.40
N GLY A 111 -18.52 8.87 -6.59
CA GLY A 111 -17.53 7.80 -6.76
C GLY A 111 -16.15 8.06 -6.15
N LEU A 112 -15.77 9.32 -5.94
CA LEU A 112 -14.53 9.70 -5.24
C LEU A 112 -14.48 9.17 -3.80
N ILE A 113 -15.62 8.97 -3.15
CA ILE A 113 -15.66 8.46 -1.78
C ILE A 113 -15.17 7.00 -1.76
N ALA A 114 -15.34 6.23 -2.84
CA ALA A 114 -14.85 4.85 -2.93
C ALA A 114 -13.31 4.78 -2.95
N ILE A 115 -12.67 5.72 -3.65
CA ILE A 115 -11.21 5.89 -3.60
C ILE A 115 -10.77 6.20 -2.16
N ALA A 116 -11.46 7.13 -1.50
CA ALA A 116 -11.15 7.52 -0.13
C ALA A 116 -11.32 6.37 0.86
N ILE A 117 -12.40 5.59 0.79
CA ILE A 117 -12.60 4.41 1.64
C ILE A 117 -11.49 3.39 1.42
N GLY A 118 -11.22 3.03 0.17
CA GLY A 118 -10.16 2.06 -0.16
C GLY A 118 -8.81 2.49 0.41
N ALA A 119 -8.43 3.76 0.18
CA ALA A 119 -7.20 4.31 0.71
C ALA A 119 -7.16 4.35 2.25
N LEU A 120 -8.24 4.79 2.92
CA LEU A 120 -8.31 4.87 4.38
C LEU A 120 -8.18 3.49 5.04
N VAL A 121 -8.91 2.49 4.52
CA VAL A 121 -8.83 1.12 5.00
C VAL A 121 -7.41 0.57 4.80
N GLY A 122 -6.85 0.71 3.59
CA GLY A 122 -5.50 0.24 3.28
C GLY A 122 -4.42 0.92 4.15
N LEU A 123 -4.45 2.24 4.27
CA LEU A 123 -3.50 3.00 5.10
C LEU A 123 -3.61 2.62 6.58
N GLY A 124 -4.83 2.38 7.07
CA GLY A 124 -5.07 1.84 8.41
C GLY A 124 -4.40 0.49 8.61
N MET A 125 -4.66 -0.46 7.71
CA MET A 125 -4.05 -1.77 7.75
C MET A 125 -2.52 -1.71 7.67
N ARG A 126 -1.97 -0.83 6.83
CA ARG A 126 -0.54 -0.59 6.74
C ARG A 126 0.04 -0.04 8.03
N TYR A 127 -0.58 0.97 8.62
CA TYR A 127 -0.07 1.64 9.81
C TYR A 127 0.00 0.69 11.02
N PHE A 128 -1.06 -0.08 11.26
CA PHE A 128 -1.13 -0.98 12.41
C PHE A 128 -0.53 -2.36 12.14
N GLY A 129 -0.70 -2.88 10.92
CA GLY A 129 -0.29 -4.24 10.55
C GLY A 129 1.12 -4.36 10.01
N LYS A 130 1.71 -3.25 9.53
CA LYS A 130 3.03 -3.20 8.86
C LYS A 130 3.15 -4.16 7.66
N GLY A 131 2.05 -4.42 6.96
CA GLY A 131 1.95 -5.49 5.95
C GLY A 131 3.00 -5.42 4.84
N LEU A 132 3.69 -6.54 4.60
CA LEU A 132 4.59 -6.74 3.46
C LEU A 132 4.09 -7.89 2.57
N ASP A 133 3.56 -8.94 3.19
CA ASP A 133 3.09 -10.12 2.47
C ASP A 133 1.80 -9.84 1.68
N PRO A 134 1.60 -10.49 0.51
CA PRO A 134 0.43 -10.25 -0.36
C PRO A 134 -0.93 -10.39 0.33
N ILE A 135 -1.01 -11.17 1.41
CA ILE A 135 -2.23 -11.39 2.18
C ILE A 135 -2.79 -10.08 2.77
N PHE A 136 -1.93 -9.12 3.13
CA PHE A 136 -2.38 -7.82 3.65
C PHE A 136 -3.14 -7.03 2.60
N GLY A 137 -2.64 -6.99 1.35
CA GLY A 137 -3.35 -6.37 0.24
C GLY A 137 -4.66 -7.06 -0.08
N ILE A 138 -4.70 -8.40 -0.10
CA ILE A 138 -5.94 -9.15 -0.36
C ILE A 138 -7.00 -8.83 0.71
N CYS A 139 -6.61 -8.85 1.99
CA CYS A 139 -7.50 -8.47 3.08
C CYS A 139 -7.96 -7.01 2.97
N GLY A 140 -7.07 -6.08 2.62
CA GLY A 140 -7.42 -4.68 2.41
C GLY A 140 -8.42 -4.45 1.29
N ALA A 141 -8.26 -5.15 0.16
CA ALA A 141 -9.21 -5.11 -0.95
C ALA A 141 -10.59 -5.60 -0.53
N ILE A 142 -10.65 -6.74 0.15
CA ILE A 142 -11.91 -7.34 0.63
C ILE A 142 -12.59 -6.40 1.63
N LEU A 143 -11.85 -5.89 2.61
CA LEU A 143 -12.41 -4.98 3.62
C LEU A 143 -12.88 -3.65 3.02
N ALA A 144 -12.19 -3.13 2.01
CA ALA A 144 -12.62 -1.92 1.29
C ALA A 144 -13.95 -2.14 0.56
N ILE A 145 -14.12 -3.28 -0.15
CA ILE A 145 -15.39 -3.64 -0.80
C ILE A 145 -16.50 -3.78 0.24
N LEU A 146 -16.25 -4.53 1.32
CA LEU A 146 -17.23 -4.73 2.39
C LEU A 146 -17.65 -3.40 3.02
N SER A 147 -16.71 -2.47 3.19
CA SER A 147 -17.00 -1.13 3.71
C SER A 147 -17.88 -0.31 2.75
N CYS A 148 -17.65 -0.41 1.43
CA CYS A 148 -18.49 0.27 0.44
C CYS A 148 -19.92 -0.31 0.43
N VAL A 149 -20.05 -1.64 0.39
CA VAL A 149 -21.34 -2.33 0.46
C VAL A 149 -22.07 -1.95 1.74
N PHE A 150 -21.38 -1.93 2.87
CA PHE A 150 -21.97 -1.54 4.15
C PHE A 150 -22.42 -0.07 4.14
N GLY A 151 -21.65 0.83 3.52
CA GLY A 151 -22.03 2.23 3.32
C GLY A 151 -23.29 2.39 2.47
N ASP A 152 -23.45 1.61 1.40
CA ASP A 152 -24.65 1.61 0.57
C ASP A 152 -25.88 1.10 1.33
N VAL A 153 -25.74 0.03 2.11
CA VAL A 153 -26.83 -0.48 2.98
C VAL A 153 -27.26 0.57 4.00
N LEU A 154 -26.31 1.21 4.69
CA LEU A 154 -26.60 2.30 5.62
C LEU A 154 -27.25 3.50 4.93
N SER A 155 -26.87 3.80 3.69
CA SER A 155 -27.48 4.87 2.90
C SER A 155 -28.94 4.56 2.59
N ILE A 156 -29.25 3.32 2.17
CA ILE A 156 -30.63 2.86 1.91
C ILE A 156 -31.49 3.02 3.18
N ILE A 157 -30.98 2.55 4.31
CA ILE A 157 -31.67 2.67 5.61
C ILE A 157 -31.89 4.15 5.95
N GLY A 158 -30.90 5.01 5.72
CA GLY A 158 -31.02 6.45 5.94
C GLY A 158 -32.05 7.13 5.04
N PHE A 159 -32.14 6.74 3.77
CA PHE A 159 -33.17 7.23 2.86
C PHE A 159 -34.58 6.78 3.27
N ILE A 160 -34.75 5.53 3.68
CA ILE A 160 -36.04 5.02 4.19
C ILE A 160 -36.44 5.77 5.46
N ALA A 161 -35.50 5.97 6.38
CA ALA A 161 -35.76 6.72 7.62
C ALA A 161 -36.27 8.14 7.33
N ASN A 162 -35.65 8.85 6.38
CA ASN A 162 -36.08 10.19 5.99
C ASN A 162 -37.46 10.19 5.29
N ASN A 163 -37.74 9.19 4.44
CA ASN A 163 -39.00 9.09 3.71
C ASN A 163 -40.18 8.75 4.62
N GLU A 164 -39.99 7.82 5.55
CA GLU A 164 -41.02 7.35 6.49
C GLU A 164 -41.08 8.21 7.77
N GLN A 165 -40.21 9.23 7.90
CA GLN A 165 -40.11 10.10 9.08
C GLN A 165 -39.81 9.32 10.38
N LEU A 166 -39.04 8.25 10.27
CA LEU A 166 -38.62 7.40 11.39
C LEU A 166 -37.22 7.76 11.89
N GLY A 167 -36.90 7.38 13.12
CA GLY A 167 -35.53 7.51 13.62
C GLY A 167 -34.57 6.53 12.93
N TYR A 168 -33.34 6.93 12.59
CA TYR A 168 -32.37 6.06 11.90
C TYR A 168 -32.12 4.71 12.61
N PHE A 169 -32.03 4.72 13.94
CA PHE A 169 -31.84 3.50 14.72
C PHE A 169 -33.08 2.61 14.75
N GLU A 170 -34.27 3.22 14.76
CA GLU A 170 -35.55 2.51 14.67
C GLU A 170 -35.69 1.83 13.32
N THR A 171 -35.40 2.55 12.22
CA THR A 171 -35.39 1.98 10.87
C THR A 171 -34.38 0.84 10.74
N LEU A 172 -33.18 0.97 11.30
CA LEU A 172 -32.17 -0.10 11.29
C LEU A 172 -32.66 -1.40 11.94
N LEU A 173 -33.45 -1.32 13.03
CA LEU A 173 -33.99 -2.49 13.72
C LEU A 173 -35.20 -3.12 13.02
N LEU A 174 -36.00 -2.29 12.34
CA LEU A 174 -37.18 -2.73 11.60
C LEU A 174 -36.87 -3.18 10.17
N PHE A 175 -35.68 -2.86 9.66
CA PHE A 175 -35.29 -3.16 8.29
C PHE A 175 -35.22 -4.67 8.03
N ASP A 176 -35.92 -5.13 6.99
CA ASP A 176 -35.88 -6.51 6.53
C ASP A 176 -34.61 -6.74 5.69
N PHE A 177 -33.56 -7.24 6.35
CA PHE A 177 -32.29 -7.54 5.69
C PHE A 177 -32.41 -8.61 4.58
N SER A 178 -33.50 -9.40 4.54
CA SER A 178 -33.72 -10.35 3.45
C SER A 178 -33.91 -9.65 2.09
N GLN A 179 -34.36 -8.40 2.09
CA GLN A 179 -34.62 -7.63 0.86
C GLN A 179 -33.44 -6.75 0.44
N THR A 180 -32.38 -6.66 1.26
CA THR A 180 -31.21 -5.82 1.01
C THR A 180 -30.64 -6.04 -0.40
N PHE A 181 -30.44 -7.30 -0.79
CA PHE A 181 -29.85 -7.64 -2.08
C PHE A 181 -30.73 -7.19 -3.25
N ASN A 182 -32.05 -7.38 -3.14
CA ASN A 182 -33.01 -6.97 -4.17
C ASN A 182 -32.98 -5.45 -4.36
N ILE A 183 -33.09 -4.69 -3.26
CA ILE A 183 -33.07 -3.23 -3.27
C ILE A 183 -31.73 -2.71 -3.81
N MET A 184 -30.62 -3.27 -3.33
CA MET A 184 -29.30 -2.89 -3.84
C MET A 184 -29.18 -3.16 -5.33
N SER A 185 -29.64 -4.31 -5.83
CA SER A 185 -29.55 -4.64 -7.26
C SER A 185 -30.40 -3.74 -8.17
N GLU A 186 -31.51 -3.24 -7.65
CA GLU A 186 -32.41 -2.34 -8.39
C GLU A 186 -31.85 -0.90 -8.47
N ILE A 187 -31.16 -0.46 -7.41
CA ILE A 187 -30.56 0.87 -7.33
C ILE A 187 -29.12 0.88 -7.88
N ALA A 188 -28.46 -0.28 -7.93
CA ALA A 188 -27.07 -0.41 -8.36
C ALA A 188 -26.91 -0.03 -9.83
N GLY A 189 -26.13 1.02 -10.07
CA GLY A 189 -25.70 1.38 -11.41
C GLY A 189 -24.47 0.57 -11.84
N PRO A 190 -24.21 0.41 -13.14
CA PRO A 190 -22.95 -0.18 -13.64
C PRO A 190 -21.69 0.53 -13.11
N MET A 191 -21.81 1.82 -12.76
CA MET A 191 -20.73 2.62 -12.16
C MET A 191 -20.36 2.17 -10.75
N ASP A 192 -21.29 1.63 -9.97
CA ASP A 192 -21.03 1.19 -8.59
C ASP A 192 -20.03 0.02 -8.59
N LEU A 193 -20.11 -0.87 -9.59
CA LEU A 193 -19.14 -1.95 -9.77
C LEU A 193 -17.72 -1.41 -10.04
N ILE A 194 -17.61 -0.35 -10.85
CA ILE A 194 -16.32 0.30 -11.13
C ILE A 194 -15.77 0.93 -9.85
N PHE A 195 -16.60 1.61 -9.06
CA PHE A 195 -16.18 2.21 -7.80
C PHE A 195 -15.74 1.16 -6.78
N TYR A 196 -16.43 0.02 -6.70
CA TYR A 196 -16.01 -1.08 -5.83
C TYR A 196 -14.67 -1.68 -6.29
N ALA A 197 -14.45 -1.82 -7.61
CA ALA A 197 -13.18 -2.28 -8.14
C ALA A 197 -12.03 -1.30 -7.83
N ILE A 198 -12.30 0.01 -7.93
CA ILE A 198 -11.33 1.05 -7.56
C ILE A 198 -11.05 1.01 -6.05
N ALA A 199 -12.07 0.92 -5.20
CA ALA A 199 -11.90 0.79 -3.76
C ALA A 199 -11.08 -0.46 -3.39
N ALA A 200 -11.33 -1.58 -4.07
CA ALA A 200 -10.56 -2.81 -3.91
C ALA A 200 -9.08 -2.64 -4.30
N TYR A 201 -8.83 -1.99 -5.45
CA TYR A 201 -7.49 -1.72 -5.92
C TYR A 201 -6.72 -0.80 -4.95
N GLU A 202 -7.34 0.28 -4.50
CA GLU A 202 -6.71 1.20 -3.54
C GLU A 202 -6.52 0.55 -2.18
N GLY A 203 -7.51 -0.22 -1.70
CA GLY A 203 -7.40 -1.03 -0.49
C GLY A 203 -6.24 -2.02 -0.56
N TYR A 204 -6.07 -2.69 -1.70
CA TYR A 204 -4.92 -3.57 -1.94
C TYR A 204 -3.61 -2.80 -1.88
N LYS A 205 -3.49 -1.77 -2.73
CA LYS A 205 -2.25 -1.00 -2.94
C LYS A 205 -1.76 -0.32 -1.66
N PHE A 206 -2.66 0.33 -0.91
CA PHE A 206 -2.28 1.09 0.27
C PHE A 206 -2.04 0.24 1.53
N SER A 207 -2.39 -1.05 1.50
CA SER A 207 -2.16 -1.98 2.62
C SER A 207 -0.69 -2.36 2.82
N PHE A 208 0.17 -2.10 1.83
CA PHE A 208 1.58 -2.45 1.89
C PHE A 208 2.44 -1.33 2.47
N ARG A 209 3.42 -1.71 3.27
CA ARG A 209 4.50 -0.81 3.70
C ARG A 209 5.33 -0.43 2.48
N GLN A 210 5.59 0.87 2.33
CA GLN A 210 6.49 1.39 1.32
C GLN A 210 7.83 1.73 1.95
N PHE A 211 8.89 1.52 1.18
CA PHE A 211 10.25 1.86 1.54
C PHE A 211 10.92 2.55 0.36
N THR A 212 11.73 3.55 0.66
CA THR A 212 12.63 4.15 -0.34
C THR A 212 13.87 3.25 -0.51
N LYS A 213 14.58 3.41 -1.63
CA LYS A 213 15.85 2.68 -1.84
C LYS A 213 16.89 3.01 -0.78
N LYS A 214 16.87 4.24 -0.26
CA LYS A 214 17.70 4.66 0.86
C LYS A 214 17.34 3.92 2.15
N ASP A 215 16.05 3.80 2.47
CA ASP A 215 15.60 3.04 3.64
C ASP A 215 16.08 1.58 3.56
N LEU A 216 15.97 0.96 2.38
CA LEU A 216 16.43 -0.41 2.17
C LEU A 216 17.95 -0.54 2.36
N TYR A 217 18.74 0.41 1.84
CA TYR A 217 20.19 0.44 2.02
C TYR A 217 20.60 0.60 3.49
N GLU A 218 19.94 1.50 4.23
CA GLU A 218 20.19 1.68 5.67
C GLU A 218 19.80 0.44 6.48
N LEU A 219 18.67 -0.20 6.15
CA LEU A 219 18.22 -1.43 6.79
C LEU A 219 19.17 -2.60 6.56
N GLU A 220 19.70 -2.74 5.34
CA GLU A 220 20.64 -3.81 4.99
C GLU A 220 21.98 -3.64 5.72
N ASN A 221 22.54 -2.42 5.73
CA ASN A 221 23.80 -2.14 6.43
C ASN A 221 23.70 -2.26 7.96
N ASN A 222 22.56 -1.85 8.55
CA ASN A 222 22.33 -1.99 9.99
C ASN A 222 22.08 -3.45 10.42
N SER A 223 21.76 -4.35 9.48
CA SER A 223 21.57 -5.77 9.77
C SER A 223 22.86 -6.62 9.70
N ILE A 224 23.95 -6.04 9.18
CA ILE A 224 25.27 -6.69 9.05
C ILE A 224 26.17 -6.40 10.27
N GLN A 225 25.77 -5.49 11.17
CA GLN A 225 26.41 -5.26 12.49
C GLN A 225 25.82 -6.15 13.57
#